data_AF-A0A6A1TRB9-F1
#
_entry.id   AF-A0A6A1TRB9-F1
#
_cell.length_a   1.000
_cell.length_b   1.000
_cell.length_c   1.000
_cell.angle_alpha   90.00
_cell.angle_beta   90.00
_cell.angle_gamma   90.00
#
_symmetry.space_group_name_H-M   'P 1'
#
loop_
_entity.id
_entity.type
_entity.pdbx_description
1 polymer ?
#
loop_
_entity_poly.entity_id
_entity_poly.type
_entity_poly.pdbx_seq_one_letter_code
_entity_poly.pdbx_strand_id
1 'polypeptide(L)'
;MSKDSITTVTLDELRLKRARGEKSQTDWARVDAMTDEDIDRAIADDPDWAEFKDIDWSKAVLVVPKPKKSISLRVDEDVIDFFKSTGKGYQTRINAVLRHYMREQKSHKK
;
A
#
# COMPACT_ATOMS: atom_id res chain seq x y z
N MET A 1 -0.52 3.19 24.04
CA MET A 1 -1.18 2.36 22.99
C MET A 1 -1.26 0.92 23.49
N SER A 2 -2.38 0.52 24.09
CA SER A 2 -2.60 -0.88 24.52
C SER A 2 -2.79 -1.77 23.28
N LYS A 3 -2.18 -2.95 23.29
CA LYS A 3 -2.25 -3.96 22.21
C LYS A 3 -3.53 -4.80 22.24
N ASP A 4 -4.48 -4.47 23.12
CA ASP A 4 -5.56 -5.38 23.51
C ASP A 4 -6.88 -5.17 22.73
N SER A 5 -6.94 -4.21 21.80
CA SER A 5 -8.19 -3.85 21.08
C SER A 5 -8.31 -4.39 19.66
N ILE A 6 -7.25 -4.96 19.08
CA ILE A 6 -7.26 -5.43 17.68
C ILE A 6 -7.62 -6.92 17.68
N THR A 7 -8.77 -7.24 17.07
CA THR A 7 -9.20 -8.63 16.84
C THR A 7 -8.99 -9.00 15.37
N THR A 8 -8.45 -10.18 15.13
CA THR A 8 -8.34 -10.77 13.79
C THR A 8 -9.43 -11.82 13.65
N VAL A 9 -10.36 -11.62 12.70
CA VAL A 9 -11.47 -12.56 12.44
C VAL A 9 -11.55 -12.78 10.94
N THR A 10 -11.75 -14.02 10.50
CA THR A 10 -11.92 -14.32 9.08
C THR A 10 -13.33 -13.95 8.59
N LEU A 11 -13.48 -13.76 7.27
CA LEU A 11 -14.78 -13.40 6.70
C LEU A 11 -15.86 -14.47 6.96
N ASP A 12 -15.49 -15.75 6.95
CA ASP A 12 -16.41 -16.85 7.19
C ASP A 12 -16.82 -16.95 8.67
N GLU A 13 -15.89 -16.70 9.59
CA GLU A 13 -16.21 -16.56 11.01
C GLU A 13 -17.18 -15.40 11.27
N LEU A 14 -17.00 -14.25 10.62
CA LEU A 14 -17.92 -13.11 10.73
C LEU A 14 -19.33 -13.46 10.22
N ARG A 15 -19.44 -14.18 9.10
CA ARG A 15 -20.72 -14.65 8.57
C ARG A 15 -21.42 -15.60 9.53
N LEU A 16 -20.68 -16.55 10.11
CA LEU A 16 -21.22 -17.49 11.09
C LEU A 16 -21.69 -16.76 12.36
N LYS A 17 -20.90 -15.80 12.87
CA LYS A 17 -21.30 -14.96 14.02
C LYS A 17 -22.62 -14.25 13.76
N ARG A 18 -22.76 -13.61 12.60
CA ARG A 18 -24.02 -12.95 12.20
C ARG A 18 -25.18 -13.94 12.05
N ALA A 19 -24.93 -15.12 11.48
CA ALA A 19 -25.95 -16.17 11.35
C ALA A 19 -26.43 -16.72 12.71
N ARG A 20 -25.55 -16.72 13.72
CA ARG A 20 -25.90 -17.03 15.12
C ARG A 20 -26.64 -15.89 15.84
N GLY A 21 -26.89 -14.77 15.17
CA GLY A 21 -27.57 -13.61 15.74
C GLY A 21 -26.68 -12.67 16.54
N GLU A 22 -25.35 -12.85 16.52
CA GLU A 22 -24.43 -11.90 17.13
C GLU A 22 -24.51 -10.56 16.37
N LYS A 23 -24.96 -9.52 17.08
CA LYS A 23 -25.13 -8.18 16.51
C LYS A 23 -23.79 -7.45 16.44
N SER A 24 -23.71 -6.48 15.53
CA SER A 24 -22.59 -5.54 15.51
C SER A 24 -22.49 -4.81 16.85
N GLN A 25 -21.27 -4.65 17.35
CA GLN A 25 -21.00 -3.80 18.53
C GLN A 25 -20.99 -2.31 18.17
N THR A 26 -20.99 -1.99 16.87
CA THR A 26 -21.07 -0.62 16.39
C THR A 26 -22.51 -0.13 16.48
N ASP A 27 -22.70 1.05 17.06
CA ASP A 27 -23.95 1.79 17.00
C ASP A 27 -24.15 2.37 15.60
N TRP A 28 -24.80 1.60 14.73
CA TRP A 28 -25.09 2.00 13.35
C TRP A 28 -26.12 3.12 13.26
N ALA A 29 -27.05 3.21 14.21
CA ALA A 29 -28.06 4.28 14.20
C ALA A 29 -27.40 5.64 14.40
N ARG A 30 -26.39 5.72 15.28
CA ARG A 30 -25.57 6.93 15.45
C ARG A 30 -24.77 7.27 14.19
N VAL A 31 -24.18 6.27 13.51
CA VAL A 31 -23.38 6.50 12.29
C VAL A 31 -24.27 6.96 11.14
N ASP A 32 -25.43 6.33 10.94
CA ASP A 32 -26.37 6.70 9.87
C ASP A 32 -26.99 8.07 10.09
N ALA A 33 -27.12 8.52 11.34
CA ALA A 33 -27.63 9.85 11.69
C ALA A 33 -26.55 10.95 11.67
N MET A 34 -25.27 10.59 11.48
CA MET A 34 -24.17 11.55 11.49
C MET A 34 -24.23 12.43 10.24
N THR A 35 -24.18 13.74 10.44
CA THR A 35 -24.25 14.70 9.34
C THR A 35 -22.87 14.93 8.71
N ASP A 36 -22.85 15.44 7.47
CA ASP A 36 -21.60 15.84 6.81
C ASP A 36 -20.84 16.90 7.61
N GLU A 37 -21.56 17.83 8.27
CA GLU A 37 -20.95 18.85 9.13
C GLU A 37 -20.26 18.25 10.37
N ASP A 38 -20.85 17.19 10.95
CA ASP A 38 -20.24 16.47 12.07
C ASP A 38 -19.00 15.68 11.61
N ILE A 39 -19.02 15.16 10.39
CA ILE A 39 -17.87 14.49 9.76
C ILE A 39 -16.73 15.50 9.54
N ASP A 40 -17.02 16.66 8.95
CA ASP A 40 -16.03 17.71 8.69
C ASP A 40 -15.39 18.22 9.99
N ARG A 41 -16.18 18.39 11.06
CA ARG A 41 -15.65 18.75 12.38
C ARG A 41 -14.74 17.66 12.94
N ALA A 42 -15.15 16.39 12.86
CA ALA A 42 -14.33 15.28 13.32
C ALA A 42 -12.99 15.18 12.56
N ILE A 43 -13.00 15.42 11.25
CA ILE A 43 -11.80 15.49 10.40
C ILE A 43 -10.92 16.68 10.79
N ALA A 44 -11.52 17.83 11.11
CA ALA A 44 -10.78 19.02 11.52
C ALA A 44 -10.06 18.83 12.87
N ASP A 45 -10.73 18.17 13.81
CA ASP A 45 -10.26 17.93 15.18
C ASP A 45 -9.26 16.76 15.30
N ASP A 46 -9.14 15.90 14.27
CA ASP A 46 -8.22 14.77 14.26
C ASP A 46 -6.76 15.22 14.00
N PRO A 47 -5.84 15.05 14.98
CA PRO A 47 -4.42 15.39 14.81
C PRO A 47 -3.72 14.53 13.76
N ASP A 48 -4.13 13.27 13.58
CA ASP A 48 -3.53 12.35 12.61
C ASP A 48 -3.92 12.74 11.17
N TRP A 49 -5.01 13.48 11.01
CA TRP A 49 -5.45 13.99 9.71
C TRP A 49 -4.81 15.32 9.30
N ALA A 50 -4.18 16.04 10.24
CA ALA A 50 -3.66 17.38 10.00
C ALA A 50 -2.69 17.48 8.80
N GLU A 51 -1.84 16.47 8.59
CA GLU A 51 -0.87 16.43 7.48
C GLU A 51 -1.51 16.11 6.11
N PHE A 52 -2.75 15.60 6.10
CA PHE A 52 -3.42 15.11 4.91
C PHE A 52 -4.48 16.08 4.36
N LYS A 53 -4.79 17.16 5.07
CA LYS A 53 -5.82 18.16 4.71
C LYS A 53 -5.57 18.81 3.34
N ASP A 54 -4.30 18.99 2.96
CA ASP A 54 -3.91 19.72 1.74
C ASP A 54 -3.43 18.79 0.59
N ILE A 55 -3.76 17.50 0.61
CA ILE A 55 -3.39 16.62 -0.50
C ILE A 55 -4.19 17.01 -1.76
N ASP A 56 -3.47 17.50 -2.76
CA ASP A 56 -4.01 17.73 -4.09
C ASP A 56 -4.14 16.41 -4.87
N TRP A 57 -5.29 15.78 -4.72
CA TRP A 57 -5.63 14.53 -5.42
C TRP A 57 -5.71 14.68 -6.94
N SER A 58 -5.78 15.90 -7.50
CA SER A 58 -5.77 16.11 -8.96
C SER A 58 -4.41 15.77 -9.59
N LYS A 59 -3.34 15.81 -8.79
CA LYS A 59 -1.98 15.41 -9.21
C LYS A 59 -1.68 13.93 -8.96
N ALA A 60 -2.64 13.17 -8.44
CA ALA A 60 -2.45 11.75 -8.18
C ALA A 60 -2.18 10.99 -9.50
N VAL A 61 -1.03 10.31 -9.56
CA VAL A 61 -0.67 9.49 -10.71
C VAL A 61 -1.09 8.05 -10.43
N LEU A 62 -1.97 7.51 -11.27
CA LEU A 62 -2.30 6.09 -11.21
C LEU A 62 -1.06 5.25 -11.59
N VAL A 63 -0.48 4.58 -10.59
CA VAL A 63 0.62 3.64 -10.79
C VAL A 63 0.08 2.21 -10.81
N VAL A 64 -0.22 1.69 -12.00
CA VAL A 64 -0.52 0.27 -12.17
C VAL A 64 0.81 -0.50 -12.24
N PRO A 65 1.14 -1.37 -11.27
CA PRO A 65 2.37 -2.14 -11.32
C PRO A 65 2.30 -3.13 -12.49
N LYS A 66 3.09 -2.88 -13.53
CA LYS A 66 3.18 -3.81 -14.66
C LYS A 66 3.84 -5.11 -14.20
N PRO A 67 3.28 -6.29 -14.56
CA PRO A 67 3.91 -7.56 -14.22
C PRO A 67 5.30 -7.63 -14.86
N LYS A 68 6.29 -8.07 -14.07
CA LYS A 68 7.65 -8.31 -14.57
C LYS A 68 7.61 -9.55 -15.47
N LYS A 69 8.32 -9.51 -16.60
CA LYS A 69 8.50 -10.70 -17.44
C LYS A 69 9.62 -11.55 -16.84
N SER A 70 9.35 -12.83 -16.55
CA SER A 70 10.38 -13.79 -16.18
C SER A 70 11.15 -14.21 -17.43
N ILE A 71 12.44 -13.91 -17.46
CA ILE A 71 13.35 -14.33 -18.53
C ILE A 71 14.51 -15.11 -17.91
N SER A 72 15.06 -16.05 -18.68
CA SER A 72 16.35 -16.67 -18.35
C SER A 72 17.46 -15.80 -18.94
N LEU A 73 18.28 -15.21 -18.09
CA LEU A 73 19.42 -14.36 -18.47
C LEU A 73 20.68 -14.93 -17.82
N ARG A 74 21.74 -15.09 -18.61
CA ARG A 74 23.08 -15.41 -18.09
C ARG A 74 23.76 -14.12 -17.66
N VAL A 75 24.35 -14.14 -16.48
CA VAL A 75 25.08 -13.03 -15.87
C VAL A 75 26.37 -13.62 -15.31
N ASP A 76 27.45 -12.85 -15.39
CA ASP A 76 28.74 -13.26 -14.83
C ASP A 76 28.66 -13.48 -13.31
N GLU A 77 29.53 -14.36 -12.81
CA GLU A 77 29.51 -14.82 -11.41
C GLU A 77 29.80 -13.69 -10.42
N ASP A 78 30.79 -12.86 -10.71
CA ASP A 78 31.17 -11.70 -9.90
C ASP A 78 30.04 -10.68 -9.78
N VAL A 79 29.31 -10.44 -10.86
CA VAL A 79 28.16 -9.53 -10.89
C VAL A 79 27.02 -10.08 -10.05
N ILE A 80 26.67 -11.36 -10.19
CA ILE A 80 25.55 -11.92 -9.42
C ILE A 80 25.89 -11.97 -7.91
N ASP A 81 27.14 -12.25 -7.57
CA ASP A 81 27.60 -12.32 -6.18
C ASP A 81 27.65 -10.94 -5.54
N PHE A 82 28.10 -9.92 -6.28
CA PHE A 82 27.99 -8.53 -5.85
C PHE A 82 26.54 -8.18 -5.48
N PHE A 83 25.58 -8.46 -6.36
CA PHE A 83 24.18 -8.14 -6.07
C PHE A 83 23.60 -9.01 -4.93
N LYS A 84 23.95 -10.29 -4.83
CA LYS A 84 23.51 -11.15 -3.72
C LYS A 84 24.04 -10.66 -2.37
N SER A 85 25.28 -10.16 -2.30
CA SER A 85 25.90 -9.64 -1.08
C SER A 85 25.09 -8.50 -0.44
N THR A 86 24.34 -7.75 -1.25
CA THR A 86 23.48 -6.65 -0.78
C THR A 86 22.20 -7.12 -0.06
N GLY A 87 21.93 -8.43 -0.03
CA GLY A 87 20.83 -9.06 0.71
C GLY A 87 19.54 -9.29 -0.11
N LYS A 88 18.43 -9.53 0.60
CA LYS A 88 17.11 -9.83 0.02
C LYS A 88 16.69 -8.76 -1.00
N GLY A 89 16.20 -9.19 -2.16
CA GLY A 89 15.76 -8.28 -3.22
C GLY A 89 16.84 -7.92 -4.25
N TYR A 90 17.96 -8.64 -4.29
CA TYR A 90 19.02 -8.46 -5.29
C TYR A 90 18.50 -8.39 -6.74
N GLN A 91 17.51 -9.23 -7.11
CA GLN A 91 16.87 -9.18 -8.44
C GLN A 91 16.16 -7.85 -8.73
N THR A 92 15.52 -7.25 -7.72
CA THR A 92 14.89 -5.93 -7.87
C THR A 92 15.92 -4.84 -8.08
N ARG A 93 17.09 -4.95 -7.42
CA ARG A 93 18.23 -4.03 -7.62
C ARG A 93 18.84 -4.16 -9.01
N ILE A 94 19.05 -5.38 -9.50
CA ILE A 94 19.49 -5.63 -10.89
C ILE A 94 18.55 -4.93 -11.87
N ASN A 95 17.24 -5.12 -11.71
CA ASN A 95 16.25 -4.49 -12.58
C ASN A 95 16.23 -2.95 -12.48
N ALA A 96 16.54 -2.38 -11.31
CA ALA A 96 16.66 -0.93 -11.14
C ALA A 96 17.85 -0.36 -11.91
N VAL A 97 19.01 -1.04 -11.86
CA VAL A 97 20.21 -0.66 -12.62
C VAL A 97 19.97 -0.73 -14.13
N LEU A 98 19.39 -1.85 -14.62
CA LEU A 98 19.04 -1.99 -16.03
C LEU A 98 18.07 -0.89 -16.51
N ARG A 99 17.13 -0.50 -15.64
CA ARG A 99 16.18 0.59 -15.93
C ARG A 99 16.87 1.95 -15.98
N HIS A 100 17.84 2.21 -15.10
CA HIS A 100 18.62 3.44 -15.12
C HIS A 100 19.39 3.55 -16.43
N TYR A 101 20.16 2.51 -16.77
CA TYR A 101 20.91 2.45 -18.03
C TYR A 101 20.01 2.66 -19.26
N MET A 102 18.84 2.01 -19.30
CA MET A 102 17.86 2.20 -20.37
C MET A 102 17.38 3.66 -20.49
N ARG A 103 17.16 4.36 -19.37
CA ARG A 103 16.70 5.77 -19.39
C ARG A 103 17.78 6.70 -19.92
N GLU A 104 19.01 6.52 -19.46
CA GLU A 104 20.17 7.30 -19.87
C GLU A 104 20.42 7.15 -21.38
N GLN A 105 20.45 5.92 -21.89
CA GLN A 105 20.59 5.64 -23.33
C GLN A 105 19.48 6.25 -24.18
N LYS A 106 18.24 6.30 -23.67
CA LYS A 106 17.12 6.96 -24.37
C LYS A 106 17.23 8.48 -24.36
N SER A 107 17.83 9.06 -23.33
CA SER A 107 18.06 10.50 -23.24
C SER A 107 19.13 10.97 -24.22
N HIS A 108 20.19 10.18 -24.43
CA HIS A 108 21.29 10.52 -25.35
C HIS A 108 20.96 10.35 -26.84
N LYS A 109 19.89 9.63 -27.18
CA LYS A 109 19.42 9.44 -28.57
C LYS A 109 18.38 10.49 -29.01
N LYS A 110 18.10 11.49 -28.19
CA LYS A 110 17.20 12.61 -28.48
C LYS A 110 18.04 13.87 -28.68
#